data_AF-A0A7Y2BBR2-F1
#
_entry.id   AF-A0A7Y2BBR2-F1
#
_cell.length_a   1.000
_cell.length_b   1.000
_cell.length_c   1.000
_cell.angle_alpha   90.00
_cell.angle_beta   90.00
_cell.angle_gamma   90.00
#
_symmetry.space_group_name_H-M   'P 1'
#
loop_
_entity.id
_entity.type
_entity.pdbx_description
1 polymer ?
#
loop_
_entity_poly.entity_id
_entity_poly.type
_entity_poly.pdbx_seq_one_letter_code
_entity_poly.pdbx_strand_id
1 'polypeptide(L)' 'MCKKNIKIAMITPWGASLLGKELKNWADVDINKFMELHYMVVRTSKDNYKKAYRFRIIPFKKYN' A
#
# COMPACT_ATOMS: atom_id res chain seq x y z
N MET A 1 -16.30 18.57 5.30
CA MET A 1 -15.84 17.32 4.64
C MET A 1 -15.53 16.30 5.71
N CYS A 2 -16.10 15.09 5.61
CA CYS A 2 -15.82 14.02 6.56
C CYS A 2 -14.37 13.56 6.40
N LYS A 3 -13.61 13.52 7.48
CA LYS A 3 -12.22 13.08 7.47
C LYS A 3 -12.15 11.58 7.76
N LYS A 4 -11.31 10.84 7.03
CA LYS A 4 -11.14 9.40 7.19
C LYS A 4 -9.70 9.08 7.57
N ASN A 5 -9.52 7.99 8.33
CA ASN A 5 -8.21 7.44 8.61
C ASN A 5 -7.95 6.31 7.60
N ILE A 6 -6.79 6.35 6.95
CA ILE A 6 -6.37 5.30 6.00
C ILE A 6 -5.30 4.46 6.69
N LYS A 7 -5.57 3.17 6.85
CA LYS A 7 -4.59 2.20 7.37
C LYS A 7 -3.99 1.42 6.21
N ILE A 8 -2.68 1.54 6.04
CA ILE A 8 -1.91 0.82 5.03
C ILE A 8 -1.05 -0.20 5.76
N ALA A 9 -1.19 -1.47 5.40
CA ALA A 9 -0.38 -2.55 5.97
C ALA A 9 0.08 -3.50 4.86
N MET A 10 1.33 -3.93 4.95
CA MET A 10 1.88 -5.04 4.17
C MET A 10 2.05 -6.22 5.10
N ILE A 11 1.24 -7.26 4.87
CA ILE A 11 1.25 -8.49 5.67
C ILE A 11 2.21 -9.47 5.00
N THR A 12 3.02 -10.17 5.80
CA THR A 12 3.81 -11.30 5.30
C THR A 12 2.91 -12.53 5.10
N PRO A 13 3.36 -13.52 4.29
CA PRO A 13 2.65 -14.79 4.14
C PRO A 13 2.41 -15.55 5.45
N TRP A 14 3.21 -15.29 6.48
CA TRP A 14 3.09 -15.88 7.82
C TRP A 14 2.33 -14.99 8.82
N GLY A 15 1.62 -13.97 8.34
CA GLY A 15 0.68 -13.17 9.14
C GLY A 15 1.27 -12.02 9.95
N ALA A 16 2.59 -11.86 10.00
CA ALA A 16 3.23 -10.71 10.64
C ALA A 16 3.19 -9.48 9.72
N SER A 17 2.95 -8.28 10.27
CA SER A 17 2.98 -7.06 9.47
C SER A 17 4.43 -6.66 9.19
N LEU A 18 4.83 -6.64 7.92
CA LEU A 18 6.15 -6.16 7.49
C LEU A 18 6.23 -4.62 7.56
N LEU A 19 5.11 -3.96 7.30
CA LEU A 19 5.02 -2.50 7.25
C LEU A 19 3.61 -2.06 7.61
N GLY A 20 3.47 -1.06 8.47
CA GLY A 20 2.18 -0.51 8.88
C GLY A 20 2.27 1.01 8.99
N LYS A 21 1.36 1.72 8.34
CA LYS A 21 1.24 3.18 8.44
C LYS A 21 -0.22 3.59 8.52
N GLU A 22 -0.52 4.49 9.45
CA GLU A 22 -1.82 5.12 9.58
C GLU A 22 -1.72 6.57 9.12
N LEU A 23 -2.55 6.94 8.15
CA LEU A 23 -2.72 8.31 7.68
C LEU A 23 -3.99 8.85 8.31
N LYS A 24 -3.85 9.73 9.31
CA LYS A 24 -4.97 10.27 10.07
C LYS A 24 -5.55 11.51 9.42
N ASN A 25 -6.85 11.74 9.61
CA ASN A 25 -7.53 12.99 9.27
C ASN A 25 -7.44 13.36 7.78
N TRP A 26 -7.38 12.37 6.89
CA TRP A 26 -7.35 12.61 5.46
C TRP A 26 -8.71 13.10 4.97
N ALA A 27 -8.69 13.99 3.98
CA ALA A 27 -9.90 14.42 3.29
C ALA A 27 -10.63 13.20 2.69
N ASP A 28 -11.89 13.38 2.30
CA ASP A 28 -12.63 12.31 1.64
C ASP A 28 -11.98 12.04 0.27
N VAL A 29 -11.13 11.01 0.22
CA VAL A 29 -10.35 10.63 -0.96
C VAL A 29 -11.02 9.43 -1.61
N ASP A 30 -11.23 9.51 -2.93
CA ASP A 30 -11.57 8.35 -3.75
C ASP A 30 -10.43 7.34 -3.70
N ILE A 31 -10.63 6.29 -2.89
CA ILE A 31 -9.61 5.28 -2.64
C ILE A 31 -9.25 4.51 -3.91
N ASN A 32 -10.20 4.33 -4.84
CA ASN A 32 -9.94 3.60 -6.09
C ASN A 32 -8.99 4.41 -6.96
N LYS A 33 -9.30 5.70 -7.15
CA LYS A 33 -8.43 6.61 -7.90
C LYS A 33 -7.07 6.81 -7.22
N PHE A 34 -7.04 6.85 -5.88
CA PHE A 34 -5.79 6.86 -5.12
C PHE A 34 -4.94 5.62 -5.43
N MET A 35 -5.51 4.41 -5.36
CA MET A 35 -4.78 3.17 -5.65
C MET A 35 -4.29 3.10 -7.10
N GLU A 36 -5.03 3.63 -8.07
CA GLU A 36 -4.61 3.67 -9.48
C GLU A 36 -3.40 4.57 -9.73
N LEU A 37 -3.30 5.68 -8.99
CA LEU A 37 -2.22 6.65 -9.15
C LEU A 37 -0.93 6.25 -8.43
N HIS A 38 -0.99 5.31 -7.49
CA HIS A 38 0.13 4.97 -6.61
C HIS A 38 0.69 3.57 -6.90
N TYR A 39 2.01 3.47 -6.86
CA TYR A 39 2.75 2.22 -7.01
C TYR A 39 3.59 1.95 -5.77
N MET A 40 3.69 0.67 -5.39
CA MET A 40 4.65 0.25 -4.38
C MET A 40 5.99 -0.05 -5.06
N VAL A 41 7.02 0.71 -4.69
CA VAL A 41 8.38 0.52 -5.22
C VAL A 41 9.18 -0.31 -4.22
N VAL A 42 9.67 -1.46 -4.66
CA VAL A 42 10.54 -2.33 -3.87
C VAL A 42 11.91 -2.36 -4.52
N ARG A 43 12.95 -2.16 -3.70
CA ARG A 43 14.36 -2.28 -4.10
C ARG A 43 15.03 -3.33 -3.23
N THR A 44 15.86 -4.15 -3.84
CA THR A 44 16.59 -5.23 -3.17
C THR A 44 18.02 -4.79 -2.90
N SER A 45 18.54 -5.10 -1.71
CA SER A 45 19.96 -4.92 -1.38
C SER A 45 20.86 -5.80 -2.24
N LYS A 46 20.38 -6.97 -2.68
CA LYS A 46 21.09 -7.90 -3.57
C LYS A 46 21.48 -7.28 -4.91
N ASP A 47 20.71 -6.33 -5.43
CA ASP A 47 21.04 -5.61 -6.68
C ASP A 47 21.71 -4.25 -6.40
N ASN A 48 22.21 -4.02 -5.18
CA ASN A 48 22.72 -2.73 -4.70
C ASN A 48 21.74 -1.57 -4.97
N TYR A 49 20.44 -1.85 -4.81
CA TYR A 49 19.33 -0.93 -5.08
C TYR A 49 19.23 -0.40 -6.52
N LYS A 50 19.99 -0.96 -7.48
CA LYS A 50 19.98 -0.53 -8.89
C LYS A 50 18.66 -0.86 -9.60
N LYS A 51 18.05 -2.00 -9.25
CA LYS A 51 16.75 -2.41 -9.80
C LYS A 51 15.62 -1.94 -8.88
N ALA A 52 14.59 -1.37 -9.49
CA ALA A 52 13.35 -0.98 -8.82
C ALA A 52 12.19 -1.78 -9.40
N TYR A 53 11.57 -2.61 -8.57
CA TYR A 53 10.36 -3.34 -8.90
C TYR A 53 9.16 -2.48 -8.51
N ARG A 54 8.22 -2.30 -9.43
CA ARG A 54 7.00 -1.53 -9.20
C ARG A 54 5.81 -2.48 -9.17
N PHE A 55 5.10 -2.50 -8.06
CA PHE A 55 3.89 -3.29 -7.88
C PHE A 55 2.68 -2.36 -7.93
N ARG A 56 1.69 -2.72 -8.76
CA ARG A 56 0.40 -2.04 -8.79
C ARG A 56 -0.38 -2.41 -7.52
N ILE A 57 -0.97 -1.42 -6.88
CA ILE A 57 -1.86 -1.65 -5.73
C ILE A 57 -3.24 -1.99 -6.31
N ILE A 58 -3.75 -3.16 -5.98
CA ILE A 58 -5.10 -3.59 -6.36
C ILE A 58 -5.94 -3.81 -5.10
N PRO A 59 -7.24 -3.48 -5.13
CA PRO A 59 -8.12 -3.77 -4.02
C PRO A 59 -8.19 -5.29 -3.81
N PHE A 60 -7.96 -5.72 -2.57
CA PHE A 60 -8.15 -7.11 -2.20
C PHE A 60 -9.66 -7.42 -2.18
N LYS A 61 -10.09 -8.33 -3.05
CA LYS A 61 -11.43 -8.92 -3.00
C LYS A 61 -11.29 -10.30 -2.37
N LYS A 62 -11.88 -10.48 -1.18
CA LYS A 62 -12.06 -11.81 -0.61
C LYS A 62 -13.13 -12.51 -1.46
N TYR A 63 -12.75 -13.50 -2.24
CA TYR A 63 -13.72 -14.39 -2.87
C TYR A 63 -14.26 -15.31 -1.76
N ASN A 64 -15.57 -15.20 -1.50
CA ASN A 64 -16.31 -16.15 -0.66
C ASN A 64 -16.61 -17.40 -1.48
#